data_AF-A0A9D7TT71-F1
#
_entry.id   AF-A0A9D7TT71-F1
#
_cell.length_a   1.000
_cell.length_b   1.000
_cell.length_c   1.000
_cell.angle_alpha   90.00
_cell.angle_beta   90.00
_cell.angle_gamma   90.00
#
_symmetry.space_group_name_H-M   'P 1'
#
loop_
_entity.id
_entity.type
_entity.pdbx_description
1 polymer ?
#
loop_
_entity_poly.entity_id
_entity_poly.type
_entity_poly.pdbx_seq_one_letter_code
_entity_poly.pdbx_strand_id
1 'polypeptide(L)'
;MSIWKYFVLTLLIELPIIYFLFKQEKKYVLLIAFLLNLFTWPLLHVLLFYTKININILELGVAMAESIGYYFLLGCSWKKAMLAGFLANTISYGIGVILNTYF
;
A
#
# COMPACT_ATOMS: atom_id res chain seq x y z
N MET A 1 -16.77 -8.97 2.34
CA MET A 1 -16.58 -8.67 0.89
C MET A 1 -15.69 -9.73 0.24
N SER A 2 -15.74 -9.92 -1.09
CA SER A 2 -14.75 -10.77 -1.79
C SER A 2 -13.34 -10.18 -1.68
N ILE A 3 -12.31 -11.02 -1.61
CA ILE A 3 -10.90 -10.61 -1.48
C ILE A 3 -10.49 -9.62 -2.58
N TRP A 4 -11.01 -9.83 -3.80
CA TRP A 4 -10.76 -8.96 -4.95
C TRP A 4 -11.40 -7.57 -4.80
N LYS A 5 -12.53 -7.47 -4.08
CA LYS A 5 -13.14 -6.18 -3.79
C LYS A 5 -12.28 -5.37 -2.81
N TYR A 6 -11.63 -6.02 -1.85
CA TYR A 6 -10.68 -5.35 -0.96
C TYR A 6 -9.46 -4.87 -1.74
N PHE A 7 -8.91 -5.67 -2.65
CA PHE A 7 -7.79 -5.23 -3.49
C PHE A 7 -8.13 -3.98 -4.33
N VAL A 8 -9.29 -3.99 -4.99
CA VAL A 8 -9.75 -2.82 -5.76
C VAL A 8 -9.94 -1.61 -4.86
N LEU A 9 -10.49 -1.80 -3.66
CA LEU A 9 -10.64 -0.72 -2.68
C LEU A 9 -9.28 -0.15 -2.24
N THR A 10 -8.30 -1.01 -1.95
CA THR A 10 -6.92 -0.60 -1.64
C THR A 10 -6.36 0.27 -2.75
N LEU A 11 -6.43 -0.18 -4.01
CA LEU A 11 -5.97 0.61 -5.16
C LEU A 11 -6.69 1.95 -5.29
N LEU A 12 -8.01 1.98 -5.09
CA LEU A 12 -8.81 3.21 -5.17
C LEU A 12 -8.46 4.22 -4.07
N ILE A 13 -7.97 3.77 -2.92
CA ILE A 13 -7.55 4.63 -1.82
C ILE A 13 -6.09 5.07 -2.02
N GLU A 14 -5.20 4.13 -2.30
CA GLU A 14 -3.76 4.38 -2.31
C GLU A 14 -3.30 5.16 -3.54
N LEU A 15 -3.80 4.81 -4.74
CA LEU A 15 -3.36 5.47 -5.98
C LEU A 15 -3.60 6.98 -5.97
N PRO A 16 -4.76 7.51 -5.52
CA PRO A 16 -4.94 8.96 -5.36
C PRO A 16 -3.96 9.58 -4.36
N ILE A 17 -3.75 8.96 -3.19
CA ILE A 17 -2.83 9.47 -2.16
C ILE A 17 -1.42 9.63 -2.75
N ILE A 18 -0.93 8.57 -3.41
CA ILE A 18 0.39 8.56 -4.03
C ILE A 18 0.47 9.58 -5.18
N TYR A 19 -0.57 9.67 -6.01
CA TYR A 19 -0.64 10.67 -7.07
C TYR A 19 -0.54 12.10 -6.53
N PHE A 20 -1.25 12.42 -5.45
CA PHE A 20 -1.18 13.76 -4.86
C PHE A 20 0.18 14.05 -4.23
N LEU A 21 0.80 13.09 -3.55
CA LEU A 21 2.13 13.25 -2.95
C LEU A 21 3.25 13.42 -3.99
N PHE A 22 3.09 12.81 -5.17
CA PHE A 22 4.07 12.85 -6.24
C PHE A 22 3.55 13.58 -7.50
N LYS A 23 2.56 14.46 -7.38
CA LYS A 23 1.89 15.11 -8.52
C LYS A 23 2.84 15.81 -9.51
N GLN A 24 3.97 16.31 -9.01
CA GLN A 24 4.98 17.02 -9.81
C GLN A 24 6.14 16.12 -10.24
N GLU A 25 6.17 14.86 -9.81
CA GLU A 25 7.25 13.92 -10.05
C GLU A 25 6.80 12.80 -10.99
N LYS A 26 7.67 12.44 -11.93
CA LYS A 26 7.65 11.22 -12.77
C LYS A 26 6.30 10.81 -13.39
N LYS A 27 6.30 10.74 -14.73
CA LYS A 27 5.20 10.24 -15.58
C LYS A 27 4.62 8.87 -15.16
N TYR A 28 5.39 8.05 -14.44
CA TYR A 28 5.06 6.66 -14.12
C TYR A 28 4.69 6.42 -12.64
N VAL A 29 4.41 7.46 -11.85
CA VAL A 29 4.04 7.32 -10.42
C VAL A 29 2.91 6.32 -10.19
N LEU A 30 1.80 6.48 -10.91
CA LEU A 30 0.62 5.60 -10.76
C LEU A 30 0.92 4.15 -11.17
N LEU A 31 1.72 3.97 -12.21
CA LEU A 31 2.14 2.63 -12.66
C LEU A 31 3.01 1.96 -11.58
N ILE A 32 3.97 2.69 -11.00
CA ILE A 32 4.83 2.18 -9.94
C ILE A 32 4.00 1.82 -8.70
N ALA A 33 3.10 2.70 -8.26
CA ALA A 33 2.22 2.45 -7.14
C ALA A 33 1.32 1.22 -7.34
N PHE A 34 0.75 1.08 -8.54
CA PHE A 34 -0.05 -0.08 -8.92
C PHE A 34 0.78 -1.37 -8.90
N LEU A 35 1.99 -1.35 -9.47
CA LEU A 35 2.87 -2.53 -9.50
C LEU A 35 3.35 -2.93 -8.11
N LEU A 36 3.62 -1.96 -7.23
CA LEU A 36 3.97 -2.23 -5.84
C LEU A 36 2.81 -2.93 -5.13
N ASN A 37 1.59 -2.38 -5.23
CA ASN A 37 0.38 -3.01 -4.68
C ASN A 37 0.13 -4.42 -5.26
N LEU A 38 0.34 -4.60 -6.57
CA LEU A 38 0.17 -5.88 -7.25
C LEU A 38 1.16 -6.94 -6.73
N PHE A 39 2.29 -6.52 -6.16
CA PHE A 39 3.27 -7.40 -5.54
C PHE A 39 3.03 -7.58 -4.04
N THR A 40 2.88 -6.48 -3.30
CA THR A 40 2.78 -6.49 -1.83
C THR A 40 1.48 -7.09 -1.34
N TRP A 41 0.36 -6.81 -2.01
CA TRP A 41 -0.95 -7.26 -1.55
C TRP A 41 -1.12 -8.79 -1.63
N PRO A 42 -0.77 -9.48 -2.74
CA PRO A 42 -0.80 -10.94 -2.77
C PRO A 42 0.19 -11.56 -1.79
N LEU A 43 1.39 -10.97 -1.66
CA LEU A 43 2.40 -11.45 -0.70
C LEU A 43 1.89 -11.36 0.75
N LEU A 44 1.27 -10.24 1.13
CA LEU A 44 0.64 -10.08 2.43
C LEU A 44 -0.43 -11.16 2.67
N HIS A 45 -1.27 -11.44 1.69
CA HIS A 45 -2.32 -12.46 1.82
C HIS A 45 -1.74 -13.87 1.97
N VAL A 46 -0.71 -14.21 1.20
CA VAL A 46 0.01 -15.48 1.37
C VAL A 46 0.58 -15.57 2.79
N LEU A 47 1.25 -14.53 3.28
CA LEU A 47 1.79 -14.55 4.64
C LEU A 47 0.69 -14.62 5.70
N LEU A 48 -0.43 -13.91 5.51
CA LEU A 48 -1.56 -13.90 6.43
C LEU A 48 -2.21 -15.28 6.57
N PHE A 49 -2.39 -16.01 5.46
CA PHE A 49 -3.05 -17.31 5.47
C PHE A 49 -2.12 -18.49 5.78
N TYR A 50 -0.83 -18.38 5.48
CA TYR A 50 0.13 -19.48 5.63
C TYR A 50 1.09 -19.33 6.81
N THR A 51 1.01 -18.23 7.57
CA THR A 51 1.84 -18.02 8.77
C THR A 51 0.99 -17.61 9.98
N LYS A 52 1.63 -17.55 11.16
CA LYS A 52 1.01 -17.06 12.41
C LYS A 52 1.39 -15.60 12.73
N ILE A 53 1.91 -14.87 11.75
CA ILE A 53 2.36 -13.49 11.94
C ILE A 53 1.14 -12.59 12.13
N ASN A 54 1.23 -11.66 13.08
CA ASN A 54 0.17 -10.69 13.32
C ASN A 54 -0.01 -9.77 12.10
N ILE A 55 -1.26 -9.54 11.69
CA ILE A 55 -1.60 -8.68 10.55
C ILE A 55 -0.97 -7.28 10.65
N ASN A 56 -0.93 -6.67 11.84
CA ASN A 56 -0.32 -5.35 12.03
C ASN A 56 1.18 -5.36 11.71
N ILE A 57 1.88 -6.48 11.96
CA ILE A 57 3.30 -6.64 11.61
C ILE A 57 3.46 -6.80 10.10
N LEU A 58 2.54 -7.53 9.44
CA LEU A 58 2.54 -7.68 7.99
C LEU A 58 2.30 -6.34 7.28
N GLU A 59 1.33 -5.55 7.75
CA GLU A 59 1.03 -4.21 7.22
C GLU A 59 2.23 -3.25 7.38
N LEU A 60 2.92 -3.29 8.53
CA LEU A 60 4.18 -2.54 8.69
C LEU A 60 5.26 -3.00 7.71
N GLY A 61 5.33 -4.30 7.43
CA GLY A 61 6.22 -4.88 6.43
C GLY A 61 5.88 -4.39 5.01
N VAL A 62 4.60 -4.35 4.66
CA VAL A 62 4.13 -3.80 3.37
C VAL A 62 4.46 -2.32 3.26
N ALA A 63 4.09 -1.51 4.24
CA ALA A 63 4.39 -0.08 4.24
C ALA A 63 5.90 0.20 4.07
N MET A 64 6.76 -0.61 4.71
CA MET A 64 8.21 -0.52 4.55
C MET A 64 8.66 -0.96 3.16
N ALA A 65 8.16 -2.10 2.64
CA ALA A 65 8.52 -2.60 1.31
C ALA A 65 8.11 -1.61 0.21
N GLU A 66 6.93 -1.00 0.32
CA GLU A 66 6.49 0.04 -0.61
C GLU A 66 7.29 1.33 -0.48
N SER A 67 7.65 1.74 0.75
CA SER A 67 8.55 2.88 0.96
C SER A 67 9.89 2.68 0.27
N ILE A 68 10.46 1.46 0.36
CA ILE A 68 11.69 1.08 -0.36
C ILE A 68 11.46 1.14 -1.88
N GLY A 69 10.35 0.58 -2.36
CA GLY A 69 9.95 0.63 -3.76
C GLY A 69 9.84 2.06 -4.30
N TYR A 70 9.16 2.95 -3.58
CA TYR A 70 9.05 4.36 -3.95
C TYR A 70 10.41 5.05 -3.94
N TYR A 71 11.26 4.81 -2.93
CA TYR A 71 12.59 5.39 -2.87
C TYR A 71 13.43 5.04 -4.12
N PHE A 72 13.51 3.76 -4.49
CA PHE A 72 14.32 3.32 -5.61
C PHE A 72 13.70 3.64 -6.97
N LEU A 73 12.39 3.40 -7.16
CA LEU A 73 11.73 3.55 -8.46
C LEU A 73 11.38 5.01 -8.76
N LEU A 74 10.97 5.77 -7.75
CA LEU A 74 10.67 7.20 -7.89
C LEU A 74 11.89 8.10 -7.64
N GLY A 75 13.00 7.58 -7.12
CA GLY A 75 14.24 8.37 -6.95
C GLY A 75 14.02 9.61 -6.08
N CYS A 76 13.05 9.53 -5.15
CA CYS A 76 12.68 10.61 -4.26
C CYS A 76 13.48 10.52 -2.95
N SER A 77 13.34 11.51 -2.06
CA SER A 77 13.99 11.44 -0.75
C SER A 77 13.37 10.34 0.12
N TRP A 78 14.20 9.68 0.94
CA TRP A 78 13.74 8.62 1.86
C TRP A 78 12.57 9.06 2.75
N LYS A 79 12.60 10.31 3.24
CA LYS A 79 11.51 10.88 4.05
C LYS A 79 10.18 10.91 3.28
N LYS A 80 10.21 11.30 2.01
CA LYS A 80 9.01 11.35 1.15
C LYS A 80 8.51 9.95 0.81
N ALA A 81 9.42 9.02 0.55
CA ALA A 81 9.10 7.62 0.28
C ALA A 81 8.42 6.95 1.49
N MET A 82 8.98 7.13 2.69
CA MET A 82 8.38 6.66 3.95
C MET A 82 7.01 7.27 4.20
N LEU A 83 6.87 8.60 4.04
CA LEU A 83 5.59 9.26 4.20
C LEU A 83 4.55 8.65 3.27
N ALA A 84 4.91 8.41 2.00
CA ALA A 84 4.02 7.83 1.01
C ALA A 84 3.59 6.40 1.36
N GLY A 85 4.54 5.51 1.65
CA GLY A 85 4.25 4.12 1.97
C GLY A 85 3.40 3.99 3.24
N PHE A 86 3.80 4.66 4.33
CA PHE A 86 3.05 4.59 5.59
C PHE A 86 1.69 5.28 5.52
N LEU A 87 1.58 6.45 4.88
CA LEU A 87 0.31 7.17 4.81
C LEU A 87 -0.72 6.40 3.98
N ALA A 88 -0.34 5.92 2.80
CA ALA A 88 -1.23 5.17 1.92
C ALA A 88 -1.73 3.89 2.60
N ASN A 89 -0.81 3.08 3.14
CA ASN A 89 -1.14 1.81 3.79
C ASN A 89 -1.92 1.99 5.11
N THR A 90 -1.60 3.02 5.91
CA THR A 90 -2.35 3.27 7.17
C THR A 90 -3.79 3.66 6.86
N ILE A 91 -4.02 4.50 5.85
CA ILE A 91 -5.36 4.93 5.47
C ILE A 91 -6.14 3.77 4.86
N SER A 92 -5.54 3.01 3.93
CA SER A 92 -6.20 1.87 3.29
C SER A 92 -6.52 0.76 4.30
N TYR A 93 -5.58 0.41 5.18
CA TYR A 93 -5.80 -0.54 6.27
C TYR A 93 -6.88 -0.06 7.24
N GLY A 94 -6.81 1.18 7.70
CA GLY A 94 -7.81 1.76 8.62
C GLY A 94 -9.22 1.72 8.05
N ILE A 95 -9.40 2.07 6.77
CA ILE A 95 -10.68 1.96 6.08
C ILE A 95 -11.11 0.49 5.98
N GLY A 96 -10.19 -0.42 5.66
CA GLY A 96 -10.46 -1.86 5.64
C GLY A 96 -10.98 -2.40 6.97
N VAL A 97 -10.37 -1.98 8.10
CA VAL A 97 -10.79 -2.35 9.46
C VAL A 97 -12.18 -1.81 9.78
N ILE A 98 -12.45 -0.54 9.47
CA ILE A 98 -13.78 0.07 9.69
C ILE A 98 -14.84 -0.68 8.90
N LEU A 99 -14.61 -0.93 7.61
CA LEU A 99 -15.56 -1.65 6.78
C LEU A 99 -15.82 -3.06 7.30
N ASN A 100 -14.79 -3.79 7.72
CA ASN A 100 -14.94 -5.14 8.25
C ASN A 100 -15.60 -5.19 9.65
N THR A 101 -15.57 -4.08 10.41
CA THR A 101 -16.14 -4.01 11.76
C THR A 101 -17.61 -3.60 11.74
N TYR A 102 -18.01 -2.72 10.82
CA TYR A 102 -19.34 -2.08 10.82
C TYR A 102 -20.26 -2.52 9.67
N PHE A 103 -19.77 -3.25 8.67
CA PHE A 103 -20.53 -3.68 7.49
C PHE A 103 -20.25 -5.14 7.12
#